data_AF-A0A2D6P9L9-F1
#
_entry.id   AF-A0A2D6P9L9-F1
#
_cell.length_a   1.000
_cell.length_b   1.000
_cell.length_c   1.000
_cell.angle_alpha   90.00
_cell.angle_beta   90.00
_cell.angle_gamma   90.00
#
_symmetry.space_group_name_H-M   'P 1'
#
loop_
_entity.id
_entity.type
_entity.pdbx_description
1 polymer ?
#
loop_
_entity_poly.entity_id
_entity_poly.type
_entity_poly.pdbx_seq_one_letter_code
_entity_poly.pdbx_strand_id
1 'polypeptide(L)'
;MITFTGYKLSKLQKDIIAEAVGSALDVLVSKRMKRTLFFEIFIEKDLYKERNIWGDMDIEDDEEQSPKFYTIRLNYSGVESFAKMLETLAHELVHVEQFATRRLRHLAKPFHVTFDKERYNTLTTKYYERPWEIEAHELEKSVYNYMVKSSSKVQRYVTNKSDESFGEGL
;
A
#
# COMPACT_ATOMS: atom_id res chain seq x y z
N MET A 1 -4.46 6.84 12.58
CA MET A 1 -3.29 6.59 13.48
C MET A 1 -2.34 5.66 12.74
N ILE A 2 -1.02 5.78 12.89
CA ILE A 2 -0.05 4.89 12.23
C ILE A 2 0.87 4.29 13.30
N THR A 3 0.99 2.97 13.33
CA THR A 3 1.94 2.21 14.14
C THR A 3 2.96 1.51 13.23
N PHE A 4 4.11 1.14 13.80
CA PHE A 4 5.19 0.47 13.07
C PHE A 4 5.68 -0.74 13.85
N THR A 5 5.72 -1.88 13.18
CA THR A 5 6.14 -3.18 13.72
C THR A 5 7.13 -3.87 12.77
N GLY A 6 7.64 -5.05 13.16
CA GLY A 6 8.65 -5.77 12.40
C GLY A 6 10.06 -5.17 12.52
N TYR A 7 10.79 -5.13 11.40
CA TYR A 7 12.17 -4.64 11.32
C TYR A 7 12.28 -3.17 11.77
N LYS A 8 13.30 -2.89 12.57
CA LYS A 8 13.46 -1.58 13.20
C LYS A 8 13.95 -0.53 12.20
N LEU A 9 13.02 0.31 11.75
CA LEU A 9 13.34 1.55 11.03
C LEU A 9 13.78 2.68 11.97
N SER A 10 14.60 3.59 11.45
CA SER A 10 14.95 4.85 12.13
C SER A 10 13.74 5.76 12.30
N LYS A 11 13.80 6.69 13.27
CA LYS A 11 12.75 7.70 13.47
C LYS A 11 12.45 8.47 12.18
N LEU A 12 13.50 8.87 11.46
CA LEU A 12 13.38 9.59 10.20
C LEU A 12 12.61 8.78 9.14
N GLN A 13 12.94 7.50 8.95
CA GLN A 13 12.25 6.63 8.00
C GLN A 13 10.77 6.46 8.35
N LYS A 14 10.45 6.27 9.64
CA LYS A 14 9.06 6.17 10.10
C LYS A 14 8.28 7.45 9.82
N ASP A 15 8.88 8.62 10.10
CA ASP A 15 8.24 9.90 9.83
C ASP A 15 8.01 10.12 8.31
N ILE A 16 8.96 9.70 7.47
CA ILE A 16 8.83 9.79 6.00
C ILE A 16 7.66 8.90 5.52
N ILE A 17 7.59 7.65 5.98
CA ILE A 17 6.49 6.76 5.63
C ILE A 17 5.15 7.35 6.09
N ALA A 18 5.08 7.88 7.31
CA ALA A 18 3.85 8.50 7.82
C ALA A 18 3.41 9.72 7.01
N GLU A 19 4.33 10.60 6.61
CA GLU A 19 4.05 11.73 5.71
C GLU A 19 3.59 11.26 4.31
N ALA A 20 4.20 10.19 3.81
CA ALA A 20 3.87 9.61 2.52
C ALA A 20 2.46 8.98 2.52
N VAL A 21 2.10 8.19 3.55
CA VAL A 21 0.73 7.69 3.77
C VAL A 21 -0.26 8.85 3.82
N GLY A 22 0.07 9.91 4.58
CA GLY A 22 -0.75 11.11 4.67
C GLY A 22 -1.03 11.73 3.30
N SER A 23 0.01 11.92 2.50
CA SER A 23 -0.08 12.54 1.17
C SER A 23 -0.85 11.67 0.17
N ALA A 24 -0.62 10.36 0.16
CA ALA A 24 -1.37 9.43 -0.69
C ALA A 24 -2.87 9.46 -0.38
N LEU A 25 -3.24 9.42 0.91
CA LEU A 25 -4.65 9.47 1.31
C LEU A 25 -5.33 10.80 1.01
N ASP A 26 -4.59 11.91 0.83
CA ASP A 26 -5.20 13.19 0.43
C ASP A 26 -5.72 13.17 -1.01
N VAL A 27 -5.19 12.28 -1.87
CA VAL A 27 -5.65 12.12 -3.26
C VAL A 27 -6.55 10.91 -3.46
N LEU A 28 -6.40 9.87 -2.63
CA LEU A 28 -7.18 8.63 -2.76
C LEU A 28 -8.56 8.71 -2.10
N VAL A 29 -8.68 9.39 -0.96
CA VAL A 29 -9.93 9.37 -0.16
C VAL A 29 -10.36 10.76 0.26
N SER A 30 -11.65 10.89 0.62
CA SER A 30 -12.14 12.14 1.22
C SER A 30 -11.44 12.46 2.54
N LYS A 31 -11.28 13.77 2.85
CA LYS A 31 -10.73 14.23 4.15
C LYS A 31 -11.43 13.61 5.35
N ARG A 32 -12.75 13.34 5.24
CA ARG A 32 -13.53 12.70 6.30
C ARG A 32 -13.10 11.26 6.52
N MET A 33 -12.93 10.50 5.44
CA MET A 33 -12.53 9.09 5.49
C MET A 33 -11.08 8.94 5.95
N LYS A 34 -10.15 9.77 5.46
CA LYS A 34 -8.75 9.78 5.91
C LYS A 34 -8.60 9.82 7.44
N ARG A 35 -9.47 10.58 8.13
CA ARG A 35 -9.44 10.70 9.60
C ARG A 35 -9.90 9.45 10.36
N THR A 36 -10.53 8.51 9.68
CA THR A 36 -11.08 7.29 10.29
C THR A 36 -10.26 6.04 9.98
N LEU A 37 -9.18 6.16 9.20
CA LEU A 37 -8.33 5.02 8.84
C LEU A 37 -7.15 4.87 9.83
N PHE A 38 -6.87 3.64 10.19
CA PHE A 38 -5.84 3.22 11.13
C PHE A 38 -4.94 2.21 10.42
N PHE A 39 -3.64 2.38 10.56
CA PHE A 39 -2.64 1.60 9.85
C PHE A 39 -1.62 1.02 10.82
N GLU A 40 -1.36 -0.27 10.69
CA GLU A 40 -0.11 -0.89 11.11
C GLU A 40 0.79 -1.03 9.88
N ILE A 41 1.99 -0.44 9.93
CA ILE A 41 3.01 -0.65 8.90
C ILE A 41 3.99 -1.70 9.41
N PHE A 42 3.90 -2.91 8.88
CA PHE A 42 4.78 -4.03 9.21
C PHE A 42 5.96 -4.08 8.24
N ILE A 43 7.17 -3.86 8.75
CA ILE A 43 8.37 -3.87 7.91
C ILE A 43 9.01 -5.26 7.97
N GLU A 44 9.04 -5.97 6.85
CA GLU A 44 9.68 -7.30 6.75
C GLU A 44 10.98 -7.17 5.95
N LYS A 45 12.08 -7.65 6.53
CA LYS A 45 13.38 -7.57 5.86
C LYS A 45 13.50 -8.68 4.83
N ASP A 46 13.92 -8.36 3.61
CA ASP A 46 14.19 -9.33 2.54
C ASP A 46 12.97 -10.21 2.12
N LEU A 47 11.74 -9.76 2.42
CA LEU A 47 10.48 -10.37 2.01
C LEU A 47 10.44 -10.74 0.52
N TYR A 48 10.91 -9.86 -0.35
CA TYR A 48 10.93 -10.14 -1.80
C TYR A 48 11.79 -11.36 -2.13
N LYS A 49 12.96 -11.49 -1.50
CA LYS A 49 13.85 -12.63 -1.73
C LYS A 49 13.26 -13.94 -1.21
N GLU A 50 12.51 -13.88 -0.12
CA GLU A 50 11.96 -15.06 0.54
C GLU A 50 10.63 -15.53 -0.06
N ARG A 51 9.78 -14.59 -0.50
CA ARG A 51 8.38 -14.86 -0.87
C ARG A 51 7.99 -14.32 -2.24
N ASN A 52 8.90 -13.65 -2.94
CA ASN A 52 8.65 -13.04 -4.25
C ASN A 52 7.49 -12.04 -4.26
N ILE A 53 7.32 -11.30 -3.16
CA ILE A 53 6.36 -10.21 -3.01
C ILE A 53 7.05 -8.98 -2.43
N TRP A 54 6.72 -7.80 -2.95
CA TRP A 54 7.28 -6.53 -2.46
C TRP A 54 6.51 -5.99 -1.25
N GLY A 55 5.23 -6.31 -1.17
CA GLY A 55 4.33 -5.92 -0.11
C GLY A 55 2.96 -6.52 -0.36
N ASP A 56 2.11 -6.40 0.65
CA ASP A 56 0.69 -6.71 0.62
C ASP A 56 0.00 -5.94 1.74
N MET A 57 -1.34 -5.94 1.69
CA MET A 57 -2.18 -5.43 2.76
C MET A 57 -3.15 -6.49 3.25
N ASP A 58 -3.52 -6.39 4.53
CA ASP A 58 -4.55 -7.17 5.18
C ASP A 58 -5.56 -6.24 5.88
N ILE A 59 -6.79 -6.74 6.04
CA ILE A 59 -7.88 -6.06 6.75
C ILE A 59 -8.01 -6.73 8.12
N GLU A 60 -7.87 -5.95 9.19
CA GLU A 60 -7.95 -6.48 10.56
C GLU A 60 -9.39 -6.54 11.08
N ASP A 61 -10.30 -5.76 10.47
CA ASP A 61 -11.74 -5.74 10.75
C ASP A 61 -12.55 -6.24 9.55
N ASP A 62 -12.25 -7.45 9.07
CA ASP A 62 -12.82 -8.03 7.84
C ASP A 62 -14.32 -8.35 7.92
N GLU A 63 -14.88 -8.41 9.13
CA GLU A 63 -16.32 -8.50 9.37
C GLU A 63 -17.07 -7.20 9.02
N GLU A 64 -16.38 -6.07 8.95
CA GLU A 64 -16.98 -4.76 8.69
C GLU A 64 -17.15 -4.49 7.19
N GLN A 65 -18.32 -3.97 6.81
CA GLN A 65 -18.58 -3.59 5.40
C GLN A 65 -17.73 -2.40 4.95
N SER A 66 -17.16 -1.62 5.86
CA SER A 66 -16.24 -0.52 5.56
C SER A 66 -15.12 -0.56 6.59
N PRO A 67 -14.09 -1.39 6.37
CA PRO A 67 -13.03 -1.58 7.34
C PRO A 67 -12.27 -0.27 7.61
N LYS A 68 -11.64 -0.22 8.76
CA LYS A 68 -10.96 0.96 9.32
C LYS A 68 -9.54 0.64 9.76
N PHE A 69 -9.23 -0.64 9.99
CA PHE A 69 -7.95 -1.10 10.49
C PHE A 69 -7.26 -1.96 9.43
N TYR A 70 -6.11 -1.49 8.98
CA TYR A 70 -5.35 -2.14 7.91
C TYR A 70 -3.93 -2.40 8.37
N THR A 71 -3.43 -3.59 8.05
CA THR A 71 -2.00 -3.89 8.14
C THR A 71 -1.42 -3.82 6.74
N ILE A 72 -0.36 -3.04 6.55
CA ILE A 72 0.38 -2.98 5.29
C ILE A 72 1.77 -3.53 5.58
N ARG A 73 2.11 -4.65 4.96
CA ARG A 73 3.44 -5.23 5.02
C ARG A 73 4.27 -4.77 3.84
N LEU A 74 5.51 -4.37 4.11
CA LEU A 74 6.44 -3.87 3.10
C LEU A 74 7.80 -4.53 3.22
N ASN A 75 8.38 -4.90 2.07
CA ASN A 75 9.74 -5.37 1.95
C ASN A 75 10.75 -4.23 2.23
N TYR A 76 11.73 -4.51 3.08
CA TYR A 76 12.91 -3.65 3.27
C TYR A 76 14.19 -4.43 2.98
N SER A 77 14.91 -4.04 1.92
CA SER A 77 16.20 -4.64 1.56
C SER A 77 17.38 -3.67 1.75
N GLY A 78 17.18 -2.59 2.50
CA GLY A 78 18.17 -1.54 2.74
C GLY A 78 17.69 -0.17 2.25
N VAL A 79 18.50 0.85 2.48
CA VAL A 79 18.11 2.25 2.20
C VAL A 79 17.93 2.50 0.70
N GLU A 80 18.69 1.82 -0.15
CA GLU A 80 18.57 1.89 -1.61
C GLU A 80 17.17 1.46 -2.09
N SER A 81 16.56 0.47 -1.44
CA SER A 81 15.21 -0.03 -1.77
C SER A 81 14.05 0.88 -1.35
N PHE A 82 14.32 2.01 -0.70
CA PHE A 82 13.28 2.81 -0.05
C PHE A 82 12.32 3.49 -1.04
N ALA A 83 12.79 3.88 -2.24
CA ALA A 83 11.92 4.36 -3.30
C ALA A 83 10.90 3.28 -3.70
N LYS A 84 11.38 2.06 -3.97
CA LYS A 84 10.54 0.91 -4.32
C LYS A 84 9.56 0.54 -3.21
N MET A 85 9.98 0.65 -1.95
CA MET A 85 9.08 0.49 -0.80
C MET A 85 7.94 1.52 -0.80
N LEU A 86 8.23 2.79 -1.09
CA LEU A 86 7.19 3.84 -1.16
C LEU A 86 6.28 3.68 -2.37
N GLU A 87 6.80 3.20 -3.51
CA GLU A 87 5.98 2.85 -4.67
C GLU A 87 5.04 1.67 -4.34
N THR A 88 5.57 0.63 -3.68
CA THR A 88 4.76 -0.51 -3.21
C THR A 88 3.70 -0.05 -2.20
N LEU A 89 4.06 0.82 -1.26
CA LEU A 89 3.11 1.43 -0.33
C LEU A 89 2.01 2.21 -1.08
N ALA A 90 2.32 2.88 -2.17
CA ALA A 90 1.33 3.57 -2.99
C ALA A 90 0.32 2.59 -3.59
N HIS A 91 0.78 1.44 -4.09
CA HIS A 91 -0.06 0.34 -4.57
C HIS A 91 -1.00 -0.17 -3.47
N GLU A 92 -0.45 -0.55 -2.31
CA GLU A 92 -1.26 -1.07 -1.20
C GLU A 92 -2.28 -0.05 -0.67
N LEU A 93 -1.95 1.24 -0.71
CA LEU A 93 -2.90 2.29 -0.32
C LEU A 93 -4.05 2.48 -1.32
N VAL A 94 -3.88 2.12 -2.59
CA VAL A 94 -4.99 2.02 -3.54
C VAL A 94 -5.94 0.89 -3.13
N HIS A 95 -5.42 -0.27 -2.74
CA HIS A 95 -6.27 -1.34 -2.19
C HIS A 95 -7.01 -0.92 -0.93
N VAL A 96 -6.34 -0.18 -0.03
CA VAL A 96 -7.01 0.40 1.15
C VAL A 96 -8.17 1.31 0.73
N GLU A 97 -7.99 2.18 -0.26
CA GLU A 97 -9.07 3.02 -0.80
C GLU A 97 -10.23 2.15 -1.27
N GLN A 98 -9.95 1.17 -2.13
CA GLN A 98 -10.96 0.30 -2.73
C GLN A 98 -11.80 -0.42 -1.66
N PHE A 99 -11.17 -0.91 -0.59
CA PHE A 99 -11.87 -1.52 0.54
C PHE A 99 -12.62 -0.49 1.39
N ALA A 100 -11.97 0.63 1.74
CA ALA A 100 -12.56 1.66 2.59
C ALA A 100 -13.83 2.28 1.97
N THR A 101 -13.84 2.46 0.64
CA THR A 101 -14.98 2.96 -0.14
C THR A 101 -15.97 1.88 -0.54
N ARG A 102 -15.72 0.63 -0.14
CA ARG A 102 -16.55 -0.55 -0.43
C ARG A 102 -16.60 -0.91 -1.92
N ARG A 103 -15.70 -0.38 -2.73
CA ARG A 103 -15.58 -0.77 -4.14
C ARG A 103 -15.13 -2.22 -4.22
N LEU A 104 -14.08 -2.58 -3.48
CA LEU A 104 -13.62 -3.95 -3.26
C LEU A 104 -14.15 -4.49 -1.92
N ARG A 105 -14.68 -5.73 -1.90
CA ARG A 105 -15.10 -6.43 -0.68
C ARG A 105 -14.97 -7.93 -0.82
N HIS A 106 -14.60 -8.61 0.25
CA HIS A 106 -14.75 -10.06 0.34
C HIS A 106 -16.22 -10.45 0.51
N LEU A 107 -16.61 -11.57 -0.11
CA LEU A 107 -17.92 -12.17 0.11
C LEU A 107 -17.79 -13.34 1.09
N ALA A 108 -18.90 -13.66 1.77
CA ALA A 108 -18.96 -14.81 2.68
C ALA A 108 -18.63 -16.15 1.99
N LYS A 109 -18.77 -16.22 0.65
CA LYS A 109 -18.35 -17.38 -0.13
C LYS A 109 -16.82 -17.31 -0.34
N PRO A 110 -16.06 -18.35 0.02
CA PRO A 110 -14.61 -18.38 -0.16
C PRO A 110 -14.20 -18.04 -1.59
N PHE A 111 -13.08 -17.33 -1.73
CA PHE A 111 -12.50 -16.91 -3.02
C PHE A 111 -13.40 -15.99 -3.86
N HIS A 112 -14.51 -15.49 -3.33
CA HIS A 112 -15.36 -14.56 -4.06
C HIS A 112 -15.21 -13.16 -3.50
N VAL A 113 -15.08 -12.20 -4.41
CA VAL A 113 -15.02 -10.77 -4.08
C VAL A 113 -16.01 -10.01 -4.94
N THR A 114 -16.41 -8.83 -4.47
CA THR A 114 -17.03 -7.82 -5.34
C THR A 114 -16.08 -6.69 -5.60
N PHE A 115 -15.98 -6.25 -6.85
CA PHE A 115 -15.30 -5.02 -7.24
C PHE A 115 -16.25 -4.18 -8.11
N ASP A 116 -16.52 -2.94 -7.72
CA ASP A 116 -17.44 -2.01 -8.42
C ASP A 116 -18.80 -2.63 -8.82
N LYS A 117 -19.37 -3.42 -7.88
CA LYS A 117 -20.65 -4.16 -7.98
C LYS A 117 -20.62 -5.43 -8.84
N GLU A 118 -19.53 -5.72 -9.52
CA GLU A 118 -19.32 -6.99 -10.21
C GLU A 118 -18.74 -8.05 -9.25
N ARG A 119 -19.02 -9.32 -9.53
CA ARG A 119 -18.57 -10.46 -8.70
C ARG A 119 -17.49 -11.23 -9.44
N TYR A 120 -16.41 -11.54 -8.73
CA TYR A 120 -15.27 -12.27 -9.26
C TYR A 120 -14.96 -13.47 -8.37
N ASN A 121 -14.38 -14.51 -8.97
CA ASN A 121 -13.84 -15.65 -8.25
C ASN A 121 -12.31 -15.64 -8.43
N THR A 122 -11.58 -15.42 -7.34
CA THR A 122 -10.13 -15.22 -7.33
C THR A 122 -9.33 -16.49 -7.69
N LEU A 123 -9.96 -17.67 -7.68
CA LEU A 123 -9.35 -18.91 -8.18
C LEU A 123 -9.37 -19.00 -9.71
N THR A 124 -10.39 -18.42 -10.36
CA THR A 124 -10.55 -18.48 -11.82
C THR A 124 -10.06 -17.21 -12.51
N THR A 125 -10.08 -16.08 -11.81
CA THR A 125 -9.56 -14.79 -12.30
C THR A 125 -8.09 -14.69 -11.91
N LYS A 126 -7.20 -14.80 -12.90
CA LYS A 126 -5.75 -14.71 -12.70
C LYS A 126 -5.38 -13.38 -12.08
N TYR A 127 -4.32 -13.36 -11.28
CA TYR A 127 -3.88 -12.18 -10.53
C TYR A 127 -3.80 -10.90 -11.39
N TYR A 128 -3.02 -10.92 -12.47
CA TYR A 128 -2.85 -9.78 -13.39
C TYR A 128 -4.09 -9.41 -14.22
N GLU A 129 -5.14 -10.22 -14.18
CA GLU A 129 -6.42 -9.97 -14.87
C GLU A 129 -7.50 -9.44 -13.90
N ARG A 130 -7.18 -9.30 -12.61
CA ARG A 130 -8.12 -8.80 -11.60
C ARG A 130 -8.25 -7.28 -11.76
N PRO A 131 -9.48 -6.74 -11.87
CA PRO A 131 -9.69 -5.33 -12.18
C PRO A 131 -9.17 -4.38 -11.08
N TRP A 132 -9.18 -4.80 -9.82
CA TRP A 132 -8.62 -4.02 -8.72
C TRP A 132 -7.08 -3.95 -8.74
N GLU A 133 -6.42 -5.01 -9.20
CA GLU A 133 -4.95 -5.04 -9.39
C GLU A 133 -4.54 -4.18 -10.59
N ILE A 134 -5.32 -4.25 -11.69
CA ILE A 134 -5.13 -3.40 -12.88
C ILE A 134 -5.22 -1.92 -12.48
N GLU A 135 -6.28 -1.54 -11.76
CA GLU A 135 -6.43 -0.16 -11.27
C GLU A 135 -5.26 0.25 -10.33
N ALA A 136 -4.87 -0.63 -9.40
CA ALA A 136 -3.77 -0.34 -8.48
C ALA A 136 -2.45 -0.09 -9.24
N HIS A 137 -2.12 -0.93 -10.22
CA HIS A 137 -0.94 -0.74 -11.07
C HIS A 137 -1.00 0.51 -11.96
N GLU A 138 -2.18 0.89 -12.46
CA GLU A 138 -2.36 2.13 -13.22
C GLU A 138 -2.15 3.37 -12.35
N LEU A 139 -2.53 3.32 -11.07
CA LEU A 139 -2.50 4.45 -10.16
C LEU A 139 -1.19 4.57 -9.34
N GLU A 140 -0.52 3.46 -9.02
CA GLU A 140 0.60 3.41 -8.06
C GLU A 140 1.67 4.46 -8.36
N LYS A 141 2.06 4.62 -9.63
CA LYS A 141 3.08 5.58 -10.05
C LYS A 141 2.64 7.02 -9.85
N SER A 142 1.38 7.32 -10.15
CA SER A 142 0.83 8.67 -9.99
C SER A 142 0.72 9.05 -8.50
N VAL A 143 0.32 8.11 -7.65
CA VAL A 143 0.21 8.28 -6.20
C VAL A 143 1.60 8.42 -5.58
N TYR A 144 2.54 7.55 -5.93
CA TYR A 144 3.94 7.65 -5.52
C TYR A 144 4.55 9.02 -5.86
N ASN A 145 4.38 9.46 -7.11
CA ASN A 145 4.85 10.78 -7.54
C ASN A 145 4.23 11.92 -6.73
N TYR A 146 2.95 11.81 -6.37
CA TYR A 146 2.29 12.79 -5.50
C TYR A 146 2.87 12.76 -4.08
N MET A 147 3.10 11.58 -3.50
CA MET A 147 3.73 11.43 -2.17
C MET A 147 5.10 12.11 -2.11
N VAL A 148 5.93 11.89 -3.13
CA VAL A 148 7.28 12.47 -3.23
C VAL A 148 7.21 13.98 -3.40
N LYS A 149 6.35 14.50 -4.30
CA LYS A 149 6.24 15.94 -4.57
C LYS A 149 5.60 16.73 -3.43
N SER A 150 4.71 16.11 -2.66
CA SER A 150 3.94 16.78 -1.61
C SER A 150 4.72 17.00 -0.31
N SER A 151 5.86 16.30 -0.13
CA SER A 151 6.75 16.52 1.02
C SER A 151 8.20 16.66 0.57
N SER A 152 8.77 17.85 0.78
CA SER A 152 10.19 18.11 0.54
C SER A 152 11.11 17.18 1.34
N LYS A 153 10.66 16.67 2.48
CA LYS A 153 11.40 15.71 3.30
C LYS A 153 11.39 14.32 2.68
N VAL A 154 10.24 13.85 2.20
CA VAL A 154 10.12 12.60 1.45
C VAL A 154 11.00 12.67 0.20
N GLN A 155 10.86 13.73 -0.59
CA GLN A 155 11.66 13.97 -1.79
C GLN A 155 13.16 13.91 -1.51
N ARG A 156 13.64 14.69 -0.52
CA ARG A 156 15.06 14.72 -0.17
C ARG A 156 15.57 13.36 0.30
N TYR A 157 14.75 12.56 0.98
CA TYR A 157 15.20 11.25 1.42
C TYR A 157 15.36 10.31 0.24
N VAL A 158 14.34 10.24 -0.63
CA VAL A 158 14.36 9.39 -1.82
C VAL A 158 15.53 9.78 -2.73
N THR A 159 15.63 11.04 -3.14
CA THR A 159 16.65 11.49 -4.09
C THR A 159 18.09 11.33 -3.57
N ASN A 160 18.33 11.41 -2.25
CA ASN A 160 19.70 11.35 -1.71
C ASN A 160 20.12 9.97 -1.20
N LYS A 161 19.17 9.07 -0.95
CA LYS A 161 19.44 7.84 -0.18
C LYS A 161 18.89 6.58 -0.83
N SER A 162 17.88 6.67 -1.69
CA SER A 162 17.39 5.51 -2.43
C SER A 162 17.92 5.49 -3.86
N ASP A 163 17.86 4.31 -4.47
CA ASP A 163 18.05 4.13 -5.90
C ASP A 163 16.66 3.98 -6.53
N GLU A 164 16.27 4.91 -7.39
CA GLU A 164 14.97 4.87 -8.08
C GLU A 164 14.89 3.73 -9.09
N SER A 165 16.03 3.21 -9.56
CA SER A 165 16.10 2.03 -10.45
C SER A 165 16.10 0.71 -9.68
N PHE A 166 16.01 0.74 -8.34
CA PHE A 166 16.08 -0.46 -7.52
C PHE A 166 14.91 -1.41 -7.82
N GLY A 167 15.25 -2.60 -8.31
CA GLY A 167 14.29 -3.65 -8.65
C GLY A 167 13.62 -3.48 -10.00
N GLU A 168 14.08 -2.55 -10.85
CA GLU A 168 13.67 -2.51 -12.25
C GLU A 168 14.15 -3.78 -12.99
N GLY A 169 13.23 -4.46 -13.67
CA GLY A 169 13.52 -5.65 -14.48
C GLY A 169 13.53 -6.99 -13.72
N LEU A 170 13.09 -7.00 -12.46
CA LEU A 170 12.82 -8.21 -11.68
C LEU A 170 11.41 -8.77 -11.92
#